data_AF-A0A5C8VIU9-F1
#
_entry.id   AF-A0A5C8VIU9-F1
#
_cell.length_a   1.000
_cell.length_b   1.000
_cell.length_c   1.000
_cell.angle_alpha   90.00
_cell.angle_beta   90.00
_cell.angle_gamma   90.00
#
_symmetry.space_group_name_H-M   'P 1'
#
loop_
_entity.id
_entity.type
_entity.pdbx_description
1 polymer ?
#
loop_
_entity_poly.entity_id
_entity_poly.type
_entity_poly.pdbx_seq_one_letter_code
_entity_poly.pdbx_strand_id
1 'polypeptide(L)' 'MRFYFDFENGEEAVRDNSGFEAASLKQALADALDVILEVAEETAENRPDDTWTLVVRDQTR' A
#
# COMPACT_ATOMS: atom_id res chain seq x y z
N MET A 1 -11.49 -6.28 10.19
CA MET A 1 -11.41 -6.82 8.81
C MET A 1 -9.96 -6.74 8.40
N ARG A 2 -9.43 -7.80 7.79
CA ARG A 2 -8.04 -7.79 7.33
C ARG A 2 -7.99 -7.35 5.87
N PHE A 3 -7.11 -6.40 5.59
CA PHE A 3 -6.86 -5.85 4.27
C PHE A 3 -5.43 -6.18 3.88
N TYR A 4 -5.24 -6.60 2.65
CA TYR A 4 -3.94 -6.88 2.06
C TYR A 4 -3.62 -5.77 1.08
N PHE A 5 -2.37 -5.30 1.12
CA PHE A 5 -1.90 -4.19 0.31
C PHE A 5 -0.81 -4.70 -0.62
N ASP A 6 -1.15 -4.92 -1.89
CA ASP A 6 -0.17 -5.30 -2.90
C ASP A 6 0.31 -4.04 -3.62
N PHE A 7 1.63 -3.93 -3.78
CA PHE A 7 2.25 -2.83 -4.49
C PHE A 7 2.77 -3.35 -5.82
N GLU A 8 2.29 -2.80 -6.93
CA GLU A 8 2.68 -3.21 -8.28
C GLU A 8 3.20 -2.00 -9.06
N ASN A 9 4.37 -2.13 -9.68
CA ASN A 9 5.01 -1.06 -10.46
C ASN A 9 5.20 -1.46 -11.93
N GLY A 10 4.42 -2.44 -12.41
CA GLY A 10 4.50 -2.99 -13.76
C GLY A 10 5.70 -3.91 -14.01
N GLU A 11 6.86 -3.63 -13.40
CA GLU A 11 8.07 -4.47 -13.46
C GLU A 11 8.17 -5.40 -12.24
N GLU A 12 7.75 -4.93 -11.07
CA GLU A 12 7.78 -5.66 -9.82
C GLU A 12 6.40 -5.64 -9.12
N ALA A 13 6.09 -6.74 -8.43
CA ALA A 13 4.88 -6.89 -7.62
C ALA A 13 5.26 -7.37 -6.22
N VAL A 14 5.11 -6.50 -5.23
CA VAL A 14 5.31 -6.78 -3.81
C VAL A 14 3.96 -7.10 -3.19
N ARG A 15 3.74 -8.38 -2.88
CA ARG A 15 2.51 -8.82 -2.23
C ARG A 15 2.63 -8.78 -0.73
N ASP A 16 1.75 -8.05 -0.07
CA ASP A 16 1.65 -8.11 1.38
C ASP A 16 0.96 -9.41 1.80
N ASN A 17 1.74 -10.28 2.44
CA ASN A 17 1.24 -11.52 3.04
C ASN A 17 0.87 -11.33 4.52
N SER A 18 1.26 -10.19 5.11
CA SER A 18 1.02 -9.91 6.52
C SER A 18 -0.42 -9.46 6.73
N GLY A 19 -0.97 -8.62 5.87
CA GLY A 19 -2.35 -8.13 5.94
C GLY A 19 -2.58 -7.28 7.19
N PHE A 20 -3.10 -6.07 7.01
CA PHE A 20 -3.38 -5.14 8.09
C PHE A 20 -4.79 -5.33 8.63
N GLU A 21 -4.94 -5.38 9.95
CA GLU A 21 -6.25 -5.48 10.59
C GLU A 21 -6.80 -4.07 10.86
N ALA A 22 -7.87 -3.70 10.15
CA ALA A 22 -8.53 -2.42 10.33
C ALA A 22 -10.02 -2.57 10.64
N ALA A 23 -10.57 -1.54 11.28
CA ALA A 23 -12.00 -1.45 11.53
C ALA A 23 -12.81 -1.21 10.25
N SER A 24 -12.21 -0.63 9.20
CA SER A 24 -12.86 -0.31 7.92
C SER A 24 -11.84 -0.03 6.81
N LEU A 25 -12.24 -0.24 5.54
CA LEU A 25 -11.40 0.04 4.35
C LEU A 25 -10.86 1.47 4.35
N LYS A 26 -11.71 2.45 4.74
CA LYS A 26 -11.31 3.87 4.81
C LYS A 26 -10.21 4.12 5.84
N GLN A 27 -10.25 3.43 6.97
CA GLN A 27 -9.23 3.56 8.01
C GLN A 27 -7.94 2.84 7.59
N ALA A 28 -8.06 1.64 7.00
CA ALA A 28 -6.93 0.91 6.45
C ALA A 28 -6.21 1.72 5.36
N LEU A 29 -6.97 2.36 4.46
CA LEU A 29 -6.44 3.22 3.41
C LEU A 29 -5.79 4.47 3.98
N ALA A 30 -6.37 5.08 5.03
CA ALA A 30 -5.78 6.26 5.67
C ALA A 30 -4.43 5.93 6.34
N ASP A 31 -4.35 4.84 7.11
CA ASP A 31 -3.10 4.34 7.70
C ASP A 31 -2.07 4.00 6.62
N ALA A 32 -2.48 3.29 5.57
CA ALA A 32 -1.59 2.94 4.48
C ALA A 32 -1.09 4.18 3.71
N LEU A 33 -1.96 5.16 3.44
CA LEU A 33 -1.58 6.43 2.82
C LEU A 33 -0.63 7.24 3.69
N ASP A 34 -0.82 7.24 5.01
CA ASP A 34 0.05 7.95 5.95
C ASP A 34 1.46 7.37 5.90
N VAL A 35 1.59 6.05 6.00
CA VAL A 35 2.87 5.34 5.86
C VAL A 35 3.48 5.54 4.46
N ILE A 36 2.68 5.48 3.39
CA ILE A 36 3.16 5.71 2.03
C ILE A 36 3.63 7.15 1.87
N LEU A 37 2.96 8.14 2.46
CA LEU A 37 3.38 9.53 2.41
C LEU A 37 4.68 9.76 3.19
N GLU A 38 4.82 9.15 4.36
CA GLU A 38 6.08 9.18 5.12
C GLU A 38 7.24 8.56 4.30
N VAL A 39 7.00 7.39 3.70
CA VAL A 39 8.01 6.69 2.89
C VAL A 39 8.25 7.40 1.56
N ALA A 40 7.23 7.98 0.94
CA ALA A 40 7.34 8.71 -0.33
C ALA A 40 8.09 10.03 -0.14
N GLU A 41 7.92 10.73 0.98
CA GLU A 41 8.76 11.89 1.30
C GLU A 41 10.25 11.50 1.35
N GLU A 42 10.57 10.34 1.91
CA GLU A 42 11.95 9.80 1.96
C GLU A 42 12.43 9.24 0.60
N THR A 43 11.54 8.69 -0.22
CA THR A 43 11.88 7.96 -1.47
C THR A 43 11.81 8.84 -2.73
N ALA A 44 10.98 9.89 -2.74
CA ALA A 44 10.84 10.80 -3.88
C ALA A 44 12.15 11.52 -4.23
N GLU A 45 13.05 11.68 -3.26
CA GLU A 45 14.41 12.18 -3.49
C GLU A 45 15.27 11.24 -4.35
N ASN A 46 14.93 9.95 -4.41
CA ASN A 46 15.74 8.93 -5.08
C ASN A 46 15.17 8.44 -6.43
N ARG A 47 13.84 8.36 -6.61
CA ARG A 47 13.24 7.86 -7.88
C ARG A 47 11.86 8.48 -8.18
N PRO A 48 11.80 9.60 -8.93
CA PRO A 48 10.55 10.28 -9.26
C PRO A 48 9.73 9.63 -10.38
N ASP A 49 10.29 8.69 -11.16
CA ASP A 49 9.63 8.07 -12.33
C ASP A 49 8.98 6.70 -12.05
N ASP A 50 9.16 6.14 -10.85
CA ASP A 50 8.57 4.84 -10.49
C ASP A 50 7.10 5.02 -10.05
N THR A 51 6.16 4.61 -10.90
CA THR A 51 4.71 4.74 -10.65
C THR A 51 4.17 3.47 -9.98
N TRP A 52 4.24 3.44 -8.66
CA TRP A 52 3.70 2.34 -7.87
C TRP A 52 2.18 2.42 -7.73
N THR A 53 1.49 1.34 -8.04
CA THR A 53 0.04 1.16 -7.87
C THR A 53 -0.22 0.35 -6.60
N LEU A 54 -1.02 0.91 -5.69
CA LEU A 54 -1.50 0.21 -4.49
C LEU A 54 -2.81 -0.52 -4.79
N VAL A 55 -2.79 -1.84 -4.72
CA VAL A 55 -3.97 -2.70 -4.84
C VAL A 55 -4.37 -3.16 -3.45
N VAL A 56 -5.57 -2.76 -3.01
CA VAL A 56 -6.12 -3.18 -1.71
C VAL A 56 -7.09 -4.33 -1.91
N ARG A 57 -6.79 -5.49 -1.31
CA ARG A 57 -7.66 -6.66 -1.27
C ARG A 57 -8.23 -6.84 0.12
N ASP A 58 -9.50 -7.21 0.24
CA ASP A 58 -10.08 -7.53 1.55
C ASP A 58 -10.12 -9.07 1.75
N GLN A 59 -9.97 -9.53 3.00
CA GLN A 59 -10.00 -10.97 3.31
C GLN A 59 -11.37 -11.61 3.02
N THR A 60 -12.43 -10.81 2.90
CA THR A 60 -13.80 -11.28 2.73
C THR A 60 -14.23 -11.42 1.26
N ARG A 61 -13.47 -10.97 0.25
CA ARG A 61 -13.61 -11.41 -1.15
C ARG A 61 -12.50 -11.01 -2.11
#